data_AF-A0A445ACP1-F1
#
_entry.id   AF-A0A445ACP1-F1
#
_cell.length_a   1.000
_cell.length_b   1.000
_cell.length_c   1.000
_cell.angle_alpha   90.00
_cell.angle_beta   90.00
_cell.angle_gamma   90.00
#
_symmetry.space_group_name_H-M   'P 1'
#
loop_
_entity.id
_entity.type
_entity.pdbx_description
1 polymer ?
#
loop_
_entity_poly.entity_id
_entity_poly.type
_entity_poly.pdbx_seq_one_letter_code
_entity_poly.pdbx_strand_id
1 'polypeptide(L)'
;MAPSLESNKNVVIDDESNKNLLKEEEEDGMLFAMDLGILVAFPMAVKTAFELGIFDIMAKGGEHAKLSSEDIASQIGSINPNAPSMVDRLLRLLASHSLLSCSSLPQVTKDENDQEHELIASPQKIVSELKGAILEGGVPFVRANGMHAFEYPSVDPRFNDVFNKAMISHTTIVMKRVLESYEGFNNINTLIDVGGGLGFNLKMITSKYPNINAINFDLPHVIQHALTYPGVKHVGGDMFESVPNGDAIFMKCILHDWSDEHCLKVLKNCHKAIPEDGKVIVVDTMVPVFPENKTAAKVAFKADLLMMTQNIGGKERTKHDFIHLATASGFSSIKFVCSVSGYWE
;
A
#
# COMPACT_ATOMS: atom_id res chain seq x y z
N MET A 1 13.71 29.92 -64.54
CA MET A 1 14.23 30.38 -63.22
C MET A 1 13.08 31.07 -62.52
N ALA A 2 12.61 30.72 -61.33
CA ALA A 2 13.02 29.76 -60.29
C ALA A 2 11.73 29.23 -59.61
N PRO A 3 11.77 28.09 -58.89
CA PRO A 3 10.61 27.26 -58.59
C PRO A 3 9.83 27.68 -57.35
N SER A 4 8.55 27.26 -57.32
CA SER A 4 7.64 27.31 -56.18
C SER A 4 8.21 26.58 -54.96
N LEU A 5 8.29 27.27 -53.82
CA LEU A 5 8.57 26.66 -52.52
C LEU A 5 7.24 26.30 -51.85
N GLU A 6 6.81 25.06 -52.03
CA GLU A 6 6.05 24.38 -50.99
C GLU A 6 7.02 24.04 -49.87
N SER A 7 6.78 24.54 -48.65
CA SER A 7 7.39 23.95 -47.45
C SER A 7 6.29 23.47 -46.52
N ASN A 8 5.93 22.20 -46.74
CA ASN A 8 5.29 21.35 -45.77
C ASN A 8 6.22 21.21 -44.57
N LYS A 9 5.90 21.87 -43.45
CA LYS A 9 6.45 21.56 -42.12
C LYS A 9 5.33 21.69 -41.09
N ASN A 10 4.31 20.85 -41.21
CA ASN A 10 3.66 20.38 -40.00
C ASN A 10 4.70 19.55 -39.26
N VAL A 11 5.29 20.14 -38.23
CA VAL A 11 5.89 19.35 -37.16
C VAL A 11 4.71 18.66 -36.50
N VAL A 12 4.44 17.42 -36.92
CA VAL A 12 3.64 16.52 -36.11
C VAL A 12 4.53 16.22 -34.91
N ILE A 13 4.37 17.01 -33.84
CA ILE A 13 4.82 16.58 -32.52
C ILE A 13 3.96 15.36 -32.23
N ASP A 14 4.63 14.22 -32.19
CA ASP A 14 4.04 12.91 -32.00
C ASP A 14 3.01 12.94 -30.85
N ASP A 15 1.74 12.70 -31.19
CA ASP A 15 0.61 12.65 -30.25
C ASP A 15 0.83 11.56 -29.19
N GLU A 16 1.65 10.54 -29.49
CA GLU A 16 2.04 9.49 -28.56
C GLU A 16 3.01 10.00 -27.50
N SER A 17 3.98 10.85 -27.88
CA SER A 17 4.90 11.51 -26.93
C SER A 17 4.19 12.46 -25.97
N ASN A 18 3.24 13.26 -26.45
CA ASN A 18 2.42 14.14 -25.60
C ASN A 18 1.47 13.34 -24.69
N LYS A 19 0.90 12.22 -25.18
CA LYS A 19 0.10 11.31 -24.36
C LYS A 19 0.92 10.62 -23.28
N ASN A 20 2.18 10.29 -23.56
CA ASN A 20 3.08 9.69 -22.58
C ASN A 20 3.50 10.72 -21.53
N LEU A 21 3.87 11.94 -21.94
CA LEU A 21 4.19 13.05 -21.02
C LEU A 21 3.01 13.41 -20.09
N LEU A 22 1.79 13.49 -20.63
CA LEU A 22 0.60 13.75 -19.82
C LEU A 22 0.30 12.61 -18.83
N LYS A 23 0.52 11.35 -19.23
CA LYS A 23 0.41 10.19 -18.33
C LYS A 23 1.47 10.23 -17.23
N GLU A 24 2.70 10.63 -17.56
CA GLU A 24 3.80 10.79 -16.62
C GLU A 24 3.50 11.89 -15.58
N GLU A 25 3.03 13.06 -16.02
CA GLU A 25 2.65 14.15 -15.12
C GLU A 25 1.46 13.77 -14.21
N GLU A 26 0.46 13.06 -14.74
CA GLU A 26 -0.66 12.54 -13.93
C GLU A 26 -0.19 11.47 -12.91
N GLU A 27 0.76 10.63 -13.29
CA GLU A 27 1.35 9.61 -12.41
C GLU A 27 2.19 10.24 -11.29
N ASP A 28 3.01 11.24 -11.59
CA ASP A 28 3.78 12.01 -10.61
C ASP A 28 2.85 12.77 -9.66
N GLY A 29 1.78 13.38 -10.17
CA GLY A 29 0.77 14.05 -9.34
C GLY A 29 0.05 13.09 -8.38
N MET A 30 -0.25 11.87 -8.82
CA MET A 30 -0.85 10.83 -7.98
C MET A 30 0.12 10.34 -6.90
N LEU A 31 1.37 10.02 -7.27
CA LEU A 31 2.40 9.62 -6.33
C LEU A 31 2.63 10.69 -5.27
N PHE A 32 2.65 11.96 -5.66
CA PHE A 32 2.74 13.10 -4.75
C PHE A 32 1.55 13.16 -3.78
N ALA A 33 0.32 12.97 -4.27
CA ALA A 33 -0.86 12.94 -3.42
C ALA A 33 -0.85 11.77 -2.42
N MET A 34 -0.36 10.60 -2.84
CA MET A 34 -0.16 9.45 -1.95
C MET A 34 0.91 9.74 -0.89
N ASP A 35 2.02 10.38 -1.29
CA ASP A 35 3.12 10.73 -0.40
C ASP A 35 2.69 11.70 0.72
N LEU A 36 1.87 12.70 0.39
CA LEU A 36 1.31 13.64 1.38
C LEU A 36 0.48 12.93 2.45
N GLY A 37 -0.22 11.85 2.08
CA GLY A 37 -1.02 11.05 3.02
C GLY A 37 -0.17 10.27 4.04
N ILE A 38 1.12 10.07 3.75
CA ILE A 38 2.04 9.25 4.55
C ILE A 38 3.32 10.00 4.94
N LEU A 39 3.31 11.34 4.84
CA LEU A 39 4.48 12.21 4.99
C LEU A 39 5.22 12.01 6.33
N VAL A 40 4.47 11.72 7.40
CA VAL A 40 5.01 11.52 8.76
C VAL A 40 5.89 10.28 8.90
N ALA A 41 5.84 9.33 7.95
CA ALA A 41 6.57 8.07 8.04
C ALA A 41 8.10 8.28 8.03
N PHE A 42 8.61 9.18 7.18
CA PHE A 42 10.05 9.38 7.09
C PHE A 42 10.65 10.09 8.31
N PRO A 43 10.12 11.24 8.79
CA PRO A 43 10.59 11.86 10.03
C PRO A 43 10.47 10.94 11.24
N MET A 44 9.38 10.16 11.33
CA MET A 44 9.20 9.11 12.35
C MET A 44 10.34 8.09 12.32
N ALA A 45 10.73 7.64 11.13
CA ALA A 45 11.79 6.66 10.96
C ALA A 45 13.16 7.20 11.41
N VAL A 46 13.51 8.42 10.98
CA VAL A 46 14.77 9.09 11.37
C VAL A 46 14.84 9.27 12.89
N LYS A 47 13.76 9.81 13.49
CA LYS A 47 13.66 10.00 14.94
C LYS A 47 13.85 8.69 15.69
N THR A 48 13.15 7.64 15.26
CA THR A 48 13.23 6.32 15.91
C THR A 48 14.64 5.74 15.81
N ALA A 49 15.28 5.83 14.64
CA ALA A 49 16.65 5.34 14.45
C ALA A 49 17.65 6.06 15.37
N PHE A 50 17.48 7.38 15.55
CA PHE A 50 18.28 8.17 16.48
C PHE A 50 18.05 7.74 17.93
N GLU A 51 16.80 7.60 18.37
CA GLU A 51 16.45 7.22 19.75
C GLU A 51 16.83 5.78 20.12
N LEU A 52 16.97 4.90 19.13
CA LEU A 52 17.49 3.54 19.28
C LEU A 52 19.01 3.47 19.24
N GLY A 53 19.70 4.57 18.90
CA GLY A 53 21.16 4.59 18.77
C GLY A 53 21.67 3.81 17.56
N ILE A 54 20.84 3.60 16.52
CA ILE A 54 21.22 2.82 15.32
C ILE A 54 22.44 3.45 14.65
N PHE A 55 22.47 4.77 14.51
CA PHE A 55 23.59 5.47 13.89
C PHE A 55 24.90 5.29 14.69
N ASP A 56 24.83 5.28 16.01
CA ASP A 56 25.99 5.03 16.88
C ASP A 56 26.47 3.58 16.77
N ILE A 57 25.54 2.62 16.69
CA ILE A 57 25.84 1.20 16.47
C ILE A 57 26.58 1.01 15.13
N MET A 58 26.07 1.64 14.06
CA MET A 58 26.71 1.58 12.74
C MET A 58 28.09 2.26 12.75
N ALA A 59 28.22 3.43 13.39
CA ALA A 59 29.49 4.15 13.49
C ALA A 59 30.57 3.35 14.24
N LYS A 60 30.20 2.62 15.30
CA LYS A 60 31.11 1.74 16.05
C LYS A 60 31.64 0.57 15.23
N GLY A 61 30.90 0.12 14.21
CA GLY A 61 31.35 -0.93 13.29
C GLY A 61 32.53 -0.50 12.42
N GLY A 62 32.70 0.81 12.19
CA GLY A 62 33.71 1.38 11.29
C GLY A 62 33.16 1.69 9.89
N GLU A 63 33.94 2.43 9.09
CA GLU A 63 33.52 3.10 7.84
C GLU A 63 32.94 2.17 6.76
N HIS A 64 33.17 0.86 6.85
CA HIS A 64 32.67 -0.15 5.89
C HIS A 64 32.02 -1.36 6.55
N ALA A 65 31.70 -1.28 7.85
CA ALA A 65 31.00 -2.38 8.50
C ALA A 65 29.61 -2.57 7.90
N LYS A 66 29.31 -3.83 7.59
CA LYS A 66 27.98 -4.26 7.19
C LYS A 66 27.35 -4.95 8.38
N LEU A 67 26.32 -4.34 8.93
CA LEU A 67 25.53 -4.90 10.01
C LEU A 67 24.21 -5.40 9.44
N SER A 68 23.82 -6.61 9.82
CA SER A 68 22.47 -7.10 9.53
C SER A 68 21.45 -6.46 10.46
N SER A 69 20.16 -6.58 10.12
CA SER A 69 19.08 -6.11 10.99
C SER A 69 19.07 -6.84 12.34
N GLU A 70 19.52 -8.10 12.34
CA GLU A 70 19.70 -8.98 13.49
C GLU A 70 20.84 -8.47 14.40
N ASP A 71 21.97 -8.09 13.81
CA ASP A 71 23.09 -7.52 14.56
C ASP A 71 22.70 -6.21 15.25
N ILE A 72 21.96 -5.35 14.54
CA ILE A 72 21.49 -4.07 15.07
C ILE A 72 20.45 -4.30 16.17
N ALA A 73 19.45 -5.16 15.95
CA ALA A 73 18.43 -5.48 16.95
C ALA A 73 19.03 -6.08 18.23
N SER A 74 20.04 -6.95 18.09
CA SER A 74 20.79 -7.53 19.22
C SER A 74 21.54 -6.47 20.02
N GLN A 75 22.24 -5.55 19.34
CA GLN A 75 23.00 -4.47 20.00
C GLN A 75 22.12 -3.40 20.64
N ILE A 76 20.92 -3.17 20.12
CA ILE A 76 19.89 -2.33 20.75
C ILE A 76 19.42 -2.96 22.09
N GLY A 77 19.59 -4.28 22.27
CA GLY A 77 19.12 -5.01 23.44
C GLY A 77 17.61 -5.23 23.44
N SER A 78 17.00 -5.32 22.25
CA SER A 78 15.57 -5.60 22.15
C SER A 78 15.24 -7.01 22.64
N ILE A 79 14.13 -7.13 23.38
CA ILE A 79 13.55 -8.42 23.78
C ILE A 79 12.44 -8.87 22.82
N ASN A 80 12.07 -8.03 21.85
CA ASN A 80 11.05 -8.33 20.87
C ASN A 80 11.61 -9.28 19.78
N PRO A 81 11.05 -10.49 19.61
CA PRO A 81 11.52 -11.42 18.58
C PRO A 81 11.35 -10.90 17.15
N ASN A 82 10.42 -9.95 16.94
CA ASN A 82 10.18 -9.32 15.63
C ASN A 82 11.08 -8.10 15.38
N ALA A 83 11.93 -7.71 16.33
CA ALA A 83 12.77 -6.52 16.22
C ALA A 83 13.66 -6.50 14.97
N PRO A 84 14.32 -7.60 14.55
CA PRO A 84 15.12 -7.59 13.31
C PRO A 84 14.29 -7.18 12.09
N SER A 85 13.09 -7.75 11.92
CA SER A 85 12.20 -7.39 10.80
C SER A 85 11.74 -5.93 10.87
N MET A 86 11.41 -5.42 12.06
CA MET A 86 11.03 -4.02 12.23
C MET A 86 12.19 -3.05 11.94
N VAL A 87 13.39 -3.41 12.39
CA VAL A 87 14.63 -2.67 12.09
C VAL A 87 14.91 -2.70 10.59
N ASP A 88 14.82 -3.85 9.93
CA ASP A 88 15.02 -3.94 8.48
C ASP A 88 14.09 -3.02 7.68
N ARG A 89 12.79 -2.98 8.02
CA ARG A 89 11.81 -2.08 7.39
C ARG A 89 12.17 -0.60 7.59
N LEU A 90 12.61 -0.24 8.81
CA LEU A 90 13.13 1.09 9.13
C LEU A 90 14.35 1.44 8.27
N LEU A 91 15.33 0.54 8.19
CA LEU A 91 16.57 0.72 7.45
C LEU A 91 16.32 0.85 5.94
N ARG A 92 15.38 0.07 5.37
CA ARG A 92 15.00 0.17 3.95
C ARG A 92 14.44 1.55 3.60
N LEU A 93 13.58 2.12 4.45
CA LEU A 93 13.06 3.47 4.25
C LEU A 93 14.16 4.55 4.34
N LEU A 94 15.08 4.42 5.30
CA LEU A 94 16.21 5.34 5.42
C LEU A 94 17.17 5.21 4.22
N ALA A 95 17.42 4.00 3.75
CA ALA A 95 18.24 3.72 2.59
C ALA A 95 17.62 4.27 1.29
N SER A 96 16.29 4.19 1.12
CA SER A 96 15.61 4.75 -0.07
C SER A 96 15.71 6.28 -0.15
N HIS A 97 16.03 6.95 0.96
CA HIS A 97 16.29 8.39 1.04
C HIS A 97 17.79 8.72 1.11
N SER A 98 18.66 7.77 0.79
CA SER A 98 20.12 7.95 0.76
C SER A 98 20.75 8.32 2.11
N LEU A 99 20.04 8.11 3.23
CA LEU A 99 20.64 8.27 4.56
C LEU A 99 21.54 7.10 4.93
N LEU A 100 21.23 5.90 4.44
CA LEU A 100 22.00 4.68 4.67
C LEU A 100 22.39 4.03 3.34
N SER A 101 23.53 3.35 3.33
CA SER A 101 23.95 2.51 2.21
C SER A 101 23.55 1.06 2.45
N CYS A 102 22.78 0.49 1.53
CA CYS A 102 22.52 -0.96 1.46
C CYS A 102 23.40 -1.56 0.35
N SER A 103 24.16 -2.63 0.64
CA SER A 103 25.01 -3.31 -0.37
C SER A 103 24.38 -4.65 -0.75
N SER A 104 24.15 -4.98 -2.02
CA SER A 104 25.11 -5.17 -3.11
C SER A 104 25.21 -4.03 -4.16
N LEU A 105 26.36 -3.31 -4.13
CA LEU A 105 26.99 -2.32 -5.05
C LEU A 105 26.21 -1.68 -6.24
N PRO A 106 26.49 -0.39 -6.61
CA PRO A 106 26.77 0.79 -5.78
C PRO A 106 26.16 2.17 -6.26
N GLN A 107 25.72 2.97 -5.27
CA GLN A 107 25.85 4.46 -5.07
C GLN A 107 25.09 5.47 -5.99
N VAL A 108 24.49 6.57 -5.48
CA VAL A 108 25.07 7.93 -5.17
C VAL A 108 24.07 8.81 -4.34
N THR A 109 24.55 10.01 -3.93
CA THR A 109 24.45 10.89 -2.74
C THR A 109 23.17 11.73 -2.41
N LYS A 110 23.28 12.46 -1.28
CA LYS A 110 22.35 13.23 -0.40
C LYS A 110 21.64 14.47 -0.98
N ASP A 111 20.50 14.83 -0.38
CA ASP A 111 20.21 16.15 0.25
C ASP A 111 18.91 16.10 1.12
N GLU A 112 18.88 16.84 2.24
CA GLU A 112 17.71 17.03 3.13
C GLU A 112 17.40 18.52 3.32
N ASN A 113 16.12 18.90 3.22
CA ASN A 113 15.38 19.65 4.24
C ASN A 113 13.93 19.80 3.80
N ASP A 114 12.97 19.65 4.73
CA ASP A 114 11.81 20.56 4.84
C ASP A 114 11.01 20.33 6.14
N GLN A 115 10.40 21.43 6.60
CA GLN A 115 9.68 21.60 7.88
C GLN A 115 8.27 21.01 7.86
N GLU A 116 7.83 20.44 9.01
CA GLU A 116 6.49 19.86 9.19
C GLU A 116 5.42 20.88 9.60
N HIS A 117 4.20 20.69 9.09
CA HIS A 117 2.94 21.24 9.62
C HIS A 117 1.98 20.09 10.02
N GLU A 118 1.19 20.36 11.06
CA GLU A 118 0.44 19.43 11.92
C GLU A 118 -1.02 19.21 11.48
N LEU A 119 -1.58 17.99 11.60
CA LEU A 119 -3.02 17.75 11.83
C LEU A 119 -3.35 16.35 12.44
N ILE A 120 -3.81 16.36 13.70
CA ILE A 120 -4.80 15.54 14.45
C ILE A 120 -5.23 14.18 13.84
N ALA A 121 -5.11 13.00 14.47
CA ALA A 121 -4.94 12.55 15.86
C ALA A 121 -3.47 12.23 16.19
N SER A 122 -2.93 12.79 17.29
CA SER A 122 -1.48 13.01 17.46
C SER A 122 -0.60 11.92 16.84
N PRO A 123 -0.12 12.10 15.58
CA PRO A 123 0.83 11.18 14.98
C PRO A 123 2.02 10.98 15.92
N GLN A 124 2.38 12.03 16.67
CA GLN A 124 3.35 12.05 17.76
C GLN A 124 3.21 10.90 18.78
N LYS A 125 2.00 10.50 19.17
CA LYS A 125 1.81 9.42 20.16
C LYS A 125 2.10 8.04 19.56
N ILE A 126 1.73 7.81 18.31
CA ILE A 126 2.06 6.56 17.59
C ILE A 126 3.57 6.55 17.27
N VAL A 127 4.11 7.69 16.81
CA VAL A 127 5.54 7.92 16.57
C VAL A 127 6.35 7.60 17.84
N SER A 128 5.91 8.07 19.02
CA SER A 128 6.62 7.80 20.28
C SER A 128 6.60 6.34 20.70
N GLU A 129 5.58 5.58 20.28
CA GLU A 129 5.46 4.17 20.60
C GLU A 129 6.24 3.25 19.65
N LEU A 130 6.76 3.75 18.51
CA LEU A 130 7.52 2.90 17.59
C LEU A 130 8.81 2.35 18.22
N LYS A 131 9.53 3.17 18.98
CA LYS A 131 10.68 2.73 19.78
C LYS A 131 10.28 1.63 20.77
N GLY A 132 9.21 1.86 21.53
CA GLY A 132 8.69 0.89 22.49
C GLY A 132 8.31 -0.43 21.83
N ALA A 133 7.65 -0.37 20.67
CA ALA A 133 7.30 -1.55 19.88
C ALA A 133 8.54 -2.32 19.41
N ILE A 134 9.59 -1.63 18.96
CA ILE A 134 10.84 -2.28 18.54
C ILE A 134 11.54 -2.94 19.74
N LEU A 135 11.54 -2.31 20.92
CA LEU A 135 12.23 -2.83 22.10
C LEU A 135 11.47 -3.96 22.82
N GLU A 136 10.16 -3.80 22.98
CA GLU A 136 9.34 -4.61 23.89
C GLU A 136 8.28 -5.43 23.16
N GLY A 137 7.99 -5.10 21.90
CA GLY A 137 6.92 -5.71 21.11
C GLY A 137 5.60 -4.95 21.19
N GLY A 138 4.62 -5.48 20.47
CA GLY A 138 3.33 -4.84 20.23
C GLY A 138 3.31 -3.94 18.98
N VAL A 139 2.13 -3.41 18.66
CA VAL A 139 1.94 -2.49 17.53
C VAL A 139 1.82 -1.06 18.06
N PRO A 140 2.53 -0.07 17.50
CA PRO A 140 2.53 1.31 17.99
C PRO A 140 1.12 1.90 18.20
N PHE A 141 0.18 1.69 17.28
CA PHE A 141 -1.20 2.15 17.43
C PHE A 141 -1.89 1.52 18.65
N VAL A 142 -1.73 0.21 18.84
CA VAL A 142 -2.31 -0.52 19.98
C VAL A 142 -1.66 -0.08 21.29
N ARG A 143 -0.33 0.13 21.32
CA ARG A 143 0.38 0.67 22.49
C ARG A 143 -0.12 2.07 22.86
N ALA A 144 -0.39 2.91 21.86
CA ALA A 144 -0.87 4.28 22.06
C ALA A 144 -2.35 4.33 22.49
N ASN A 145 -3.20 3.47 21.97
CA ASN A 145 -4.67 3.60 22.09
C ASN A 145 -5.35 2.47 22.87
N GLY A 146 -4.64 1.38 23.16
CA GLY A 146 -5.15 0.23 23.90
C GLY A 146 -6.14 -0.66 23.13
N MET A 147 -6.32 -0.44 21.82
CA MET A 147 -7.28 -1.19 20.97
C MET A 147 -6.81 -1.26 19.52
N HIS A 148 -7.44 -2.13 18.71
CA HIS A 148 -7.06 -2.33 17.32
C HIS A 148 -7.47 -1.15 16.42
N ALA A 149 -6.72 -0.91 15.34
CA ALA A 149 -7.01 0.18 14.39
C ALA A 149 -8.39 0.04 13.73
N PHE A 150 -8.85 -1.19 13.47
CA PHE A 150 -10.19 -1.46 12.93
C PHE A 150 -11.33 -1.23 13.93
N GLU A 151 -11.07 -1.27 15.23
CA GLU A 151 -12.09 -1.06 16.27
C GLU A 151 -12.20 0.42 16.64
N TYR A 152 -11.10 1.17 16.53
CA TYR A 152 -11.00 2.57 16.92
C TYR A 152 -12.05 3.51 16.26
N PRO A 153 -12.39 3.36 14.96
CA PRO A 153 -13.45 4.17 14.33
C PRO A 153 -14.82 4.03 15.01
N SER A 154 -15.11 2.91 15.67
CA SER A 154 -16.38 2.71 16.37
C SER A 154 -16.50 3.54 17.66
N VAL A 155 -15.37 3.96 18.25
CA VAL A 155 -15.32 4.71 19.52
C VAL A 155 -14.99 6.20 19.35
N ASP A 156 -14.37 6.60 18.23
CA ASP A 156 -14.12 8.01 17.89
C ASP A 156 -14.78 8.36 16.53
N PRO A 157 -16.01 8.90 16.54
CA PRO A 157 -16.72 9.29 15.30
C PRO A 157 -15.99 10.35 14.47
N ARG A 158 -15.20 11.22 15.11
CA ARG A 158 -14.42 12.26 14.42
C ARG A 158 -13.26 11.63 13.67
N PHE A 159 -12.56 10.67 14.29
CA PHE A 159 -11.54 9.87 13.61
C PHE A 159 -12.14 9.10 12.44
N ASN A 160 -13.28 8.43 12.65
CA ASN A 160 -13.97 7.67 11.60
C ASN A 160 -14.33 8.54 10.39
N ASP A 161 -14.87 9.74 10.59
CA ASP A 161 -15.21 10.66 9.50
C ASP A 161 -13.97 11.08 8.69
N VAL A 162 -12.88 11.46 9.37
CA VAL A 162 -11.62 11.85 8.72
C VAL A 162 -11.01 10.67 7.95
N PHE A 163 -10.95 9.49 8.58
CA PHE A 163 -10.45 8.26 7.97
C PHE A 163 -11.22 7.90 6.70
N ASN A 164 -12.55 7.88 6.76
CA ASN A 164 -13.38 7.53 5.60
C ASN A 164 -13.23 8.55 4.47
N LYS A 165 -13.14 9.86 4.76
CA LYS A 165 -12.89 10.90 3.74
C LYS A 165 -11.53 10.71 3.07
N ALA A 166 -10.49 10.41 3.84
CA ALA A 166 -9.16 10.12 3.31
C ALA A 166 -9.20 8.88 2.41
N MET A 167 -9.84 7.79 2.85
CA MET A 167 -9.97 6.55 2.08
C MET A 167 -10.79 6.71 0.80
N ILE A 168 -11.86 7.51 0.81
CA ILE A 168 -12.64 7.83 -0.40
C ILE A 168 -11.78 8.63 -1.38
N SER A 169 -11.03 9.62 -0.90
CA SER A 169 -10.15 10.45 -1.75
C SER A 169 -9.06 9.59 -2.40
N HIS A 170 -8.36 8.80 -1.60
CA HIS A 170 -7.34 7.85 -2.08
C HIS A 170 -7.93 6.85 -3.08
N THR A 171 -9.08 6.26 -2.76
CA THR A 171 -9.77 5.31 -3.63
C THR A 171 -10.18 5.95 -4.95
N THR A 172 -10.66 7.19 -4.95
CA THR A 172 -11.05 7.90 -6.16
C THR A 172 -9.88 8.00 -7.14
N ILE A 173 -8.70 8.37 -6.64
CA ILE A 173 -7.48 8.51 -7.45
C ILE A 173 -7.06 7.15 -8.02
N VAL A 174 -6.88 6.14 -7.15
CA VAL A 174 -6.41 4.81 -7.56
C VAL A 174 -7.41 4.13 -8.50
N MET A 175 -8.70 4.13 -8.17
CA MET A 175 -9.71 3.45 -8.97
C MET A 175 -9.96 4.11 -10.32
N LYS A 176 -9.77 5.43 -10.45
CA LYS A 176 -9.81 6.08 -11.76
C LYS A 176 -8.76 5.46 -12.68
N ARG A 177 -7.51 5.32 -12.21
CA ARG A 177 -6.41 4.74 -12.99
C ARG A 177 -6.58 3.23 -13.23
N VAL A 178 -7.07 2.49 -12.24
CA VAL A 178 -7.41 1.07 -12.41
C VAL A 178 -8.46 0.92 -13.51
N LEU A 179 -9.55 1.69 -13.48
CA LEU A 179 -10.60 1.60 -14.48
C LEU A 179 -10.12 2.03 -15.87
N GLU A 180 -9.16 2.94 -15.99
CA GLU A 180 -8.57 3.34 -17.27
C GLU A 180 -7.68 2.26 -17.90
N SER A 181 -6.93 1.51 -17.08
CA SER A 181 -5.85 0.62 -17.56
C SER A 181 -6.16 -0.88 -17.43
N TYR A 182 -7.13 -1.25 -16.59
CA TYR A 182 -7.47 -2.64 -16.31
C TYR A 182 -8.82 -3.02 -16.91
N GLU A 183 -8.77 -3.87 -17.94
CA GLU A 183 -9.97 -4.40 -18.62
C GLU A 183 -10.50 -5.69 -18.01
N GLY A 184 -9.90 -6.19 -16.94
CA GLY A 184 -10.28 -7.48 -16.37
C GLY A 184 -11.67 -7.48 -15.71
N PHE A 185 -12.36 -6.35 -15.62
CA PHE A 185 -13.78 -6.31 -15.24
C PHE A 185 -14.75 -6.73 -16.34
N ASN A 186 -14.28 -6.83 -17.59
CA ASN A 186 -15.09 -7.29 -18.71
C ASN A 186 -15.57 -8.74 -18.48
N ASN A 187 -16.81 -9.02 -18.91
CA ASN A 187 -17.44 -10.35 -18.87
C ASN A 187 -17.59 -10.97 -17.46
N ILE A 188 -17.56 -10.16 -16.41
CA ILE A 188 -17.93 -10.59 -15.06
C ILE A 188 -19.45 -10.40 -14.90
N ASN A 189 -20.19 -11.41 -14.45
CA ASN A 189 -21.61 -11.25 -14.11
C ASN A 189 -21.79 -10.89 -12.64
N THR A 190 -21.05 -11.52 -11.74
CA THR A 190 -21.08 -11.25 -10.29
C THR A 190 -19.70 -10.89 -9.76
N LEU A 191 -19.56 -9.68 -9.22
CA LEU A 191 -18.32 -9.19 -8.61
C LEU A 191 -18.50 -8.97 -7.11
N ILE A 192 -17.61 -9.54 -6.31
CA ILE A 192 -17.58 -9.34 -4.85
C ILE A 192 -16.44 -8.40 -4.51
N ASP A 193 -16.68 -7.32 -3.77
CA ASP A 193 -15.62 -6.48 -3.17
C ASP A 193 -15.48 -6.87 -1.70
N VAL A 194 -14.39 -7.56 -1.35
CA VAL A 194 -14.12 -8.04 0.01
C VAL A 194 -13.35 -6.97 0.75
N GLY A 195 -13.87 -6.55 1.91
CA GLY A 195 -13.39 -5.37 2.61
C GLY A 195 -13.71 -4.08 1.86
N GLY A 196 -14.83 -4.05 1.12
CA GLY A 196 -15.21 -2.93 0.27
C GLY A 196 -15.68 -1.68 1.04
N GLY A 197 -15.71 -1.74 2.36
CA GLY A 197 -16.07 -0.65 3.26
C GLY A 197 -17.45 -0.09 2.94
N LEU A 198 -17.50 1.21 2.66
CA LEU A 198 -18.74 1.91 2.30
C LEU A 198 -19.17 1.68 0.84
N GLY A 199 -18.50 0.80 0.09
CA GLY A 199 -18.88 0.35 -1.26
C GLY A 199 -18.44 1.27 -2.40
N PHE A 200 -17.48 2.16 -2.15
CA PHE A 200 -17.10 3.19 -3.13
C PHE A 200 -16.36 2.63 -4.35
N ASN A 201 -15.54 1.57 -4.19
CA ASN A 201 -14.93 0.90 -5.35
C ASN A 201 -16.01 0.39 -6.31
N LEU A 202 -16.99 -0.35 -5.78
CA LEU A 202 -18.07 -0.92 -6.57
C LEU A 202 -18.94 0.15 -7.21
N LYS A 203 -19.20 1.28 -6.53
CA LYS A 203 -19.86 2.44 -7.15
C LYS A 203 -19.14 2.86 -8.44
N MET A 204 -17.81 2.97 -8.41
CA MET A 204 -17.03 3.37 -9.59
C MET A 204 -17.02 2.28 -10.66
N ILE A 205 -16.86 1.01 -10.26
CA ILE A 205 -16.84 -0.14 -11.18
C ILE A 205 -18.20 -0.30 -11.88
N THR A 206 -19.32 -0.33 -11.15
CA THR A 206 -20.65 -0.51 -11.74
C THR A 206 -21.10 0.69 -12.56
N SER A 207 -20.58 1.90 -12.29
CA SER A 207 -20.81 3.06 -13.15
C SER A 207 -20.20 2.88 -14.55
N LYS A 208 -19.06 2.18 -14.67
CA LYS A 208 -18.42 1.86 -15.96
C LYS A 208 -18.94 0.54 -16.56
N TYR A 209 -19.29 -0.42 -15.71
CA TYR A 209 -19.72 -1.76 -16.08
C TYR A 209 -21.12 -2.06 -15.49
N PRO A 210 -22.18 -1.46 -16.04
CA PRO A 210 -23.52 -1.48 -15.43
C PRO A 210 -24.19 -2.87 -15.41
N ASN A 211 -23.66 -3.84 -16.17
CA ASN A 211 -24.18 -5.20 -16.23
C ASN A 211 -23.66 -6.10 -15.10
N ILE A 212 -22.69 -5.63 -14.31
CA ILE A 212 -22.14 -6.38 -13.17
C ILE A 212 -23.13 -6.34 -12.01
N ASN A 213 -23.51 -7.52 -11.51
CA ASN A 213 -24.15 -7.66 -10.21
C ASN A 213 -23.09 -7.56 -9.12
N ALA A 214 -23.05 -6.45 -8.39
CA ALA A 214 -21.99 -6.17 -7.43
C ALA A 214 -22.42 -6.46 -6.00
N ILE A 215 -21.56 -7.12 -5.22
CA ILE A 215 -21.74 -7.37 -3.79
C ILE A 215 -20.60 -6.70 -3.02
N ASN A 216 -20.93 -5.66 -2.25
CA ASN A 216 -20.01 -5.09 -1.26
C ASN A 216 -20.06 -5.97 0.00
N PHE A 217 -18.93 -6.56 0.37
CA PHE A 217 -18.80 -7.45 1.52
C PHE A 217 -17.83 -6.88 2.55
N ASP A 218 -18.32 -6.64 3.76
CA ASP A 218 -17.53 -6.10 4.87
C ASP A 218 -18.14 -6.54 6.22
N LEU A 219 -17.54 -6.14 7.34
CA LEU A 219 -18.06 -6.39 8.67
C LEU A 219 -19.47 -5.79 8.82
N PRO A 220 -20.39 -6.46 9.57
CA PRO A 220 -21.77 -5.98 9.71
C PRO A 220 -21.89 -4.52 10.21
N HIS A 221 -21.01 -4.11 11.12
CA HIS A 221 -21.01 -2.76 11.68
C HIS A 221 -20.49 -1.69 10.70
N VAL A 222 -19.77 -2.07 9.65
CA VAL A 222 -19.34 -1.17 8.57
C VAL A 222 -20.47 -1.03 7.56
N ILE A 223 -21.04 -2.17 7.15
CA ILE A 223 -22.13 -2.24 6.17
C ILE A 223 -23.38 -1.45 6.61
N GLN A 224 -23.70 -1.39 7.90
CA GLN A 224 -24.83 -0.60 8.39
C GLN A 224 -24.74 0.91 8.06
N HIS A 225 -23.53 1.41 7.77
CA HIS A 225 -23.27 2.80 7.40
C HIS A 225 -23.02 2.99 5.90
N ALA A 226 -23.06 1.92 5.10
CA ALA A 226 -22.83 1.98 3.67
C ALA A 226 -23.98 2.72 2.96
N LEU A 227 -23.62 3.54 1.97
CA LEU A 227 -24.60 4.23 1.13
C LEU A 227 -25.13 3.29 0.05
N THR A 228 -26.42 3.39 -0.25
CA THR A 228 -27.02 2.64 -1.35
C THR A 228 -26.52 3.14 -2.70
N TYR A 229 -25.98 2.25 -3.53
CA TYR A 229 -25.63 2.53 -4.92
C TYR A 229 -26.42 1.64 -5.89
N PRO A 230 -26.84 2.15 -7.06
CA PRO A 230 -27.46 1.32 -8.09
C PRO A 230 -26.56 0.14 -8.48
N GLY A 231 -27.12 -1.07 -8.51
CA GLY A 231 -26.39 -2.29 -8.88
C GLY A 231 -25.48 -2.87 -7.79
N VAL A 232 -25.42 -2.26 -6.60
CA VAL A 232 -24.59 -2.73 -5.48
C VAL A 232 -25.46 -3.25 -4.35
N LYS A 233 -25.24 -4.51 -3.95
CA LYS A 233 -25.84 -5.13 -2.76
C LYS A 233 -24.82 -5.15 -1.64
N HIS A 234 -25.21 -4.70 -0.45
CA HIS A 234 -24.36 -4.78 0.74
C HIS A 234 -24.62 -6.06 1.53
N VAL A 235 -23.55 -6.76 1.94
CA VAL A 235 -23.62 -8.00 2.71
C VAL A 235 -22.62 -7.93 3.86
N GLY A 236 -23.12 -8.09 5.09
CA GLY A 236 -22.28 -8.17 6.28
C GLY A 236 -21.76 -9.58 6.52
N GLY A 237 -20.50 -9.72 6.93
CA GLY A 237 -19.92 -10.98 7.37
C GLY A 237 -18.44 -10.85 7.74
N ASP A 238 -17.76 -11.99 7.91
CA ASP A 238 -16.32 -12.05 8.20
C ASP A 238 -15.60 -12.86 7.11
N MET A 239 -14.67 -12.21 6.41
CA MET A 239 -13.86 -12.83 5.34
C MET A 239 -12.98 -13.99 5.82
N PHE A 240 -12.65 -14.03 7.12
CA PHE A 240 -11.92 -15.13 7.72
C PHE A 240 -12.80 -16.35 7.96
N GLU A 241 -14.12 -16.20 8.01
CA GLU A 241 -15.07 -17.31 8.07
C GLU A 241 -15.49 -17.76 6.68
N SER A 242 -16.01 -16.84 5.86
CA SER A 242 -16.44 -17.12 4.48
C SER A 242 -16.55 -15.85 3.64
N VAL A 243 -16.50 -16.02 2.32
CA VAL A 243 -16.71 -14.93 1.35
C VAL A 243 -17.91 -15.31 0.47
N PRO A 244 -18.81 -14.36 0.10
CA PRO A 244 -19.90 -14.64 -0.82
C PRO A 244 -19.43 -15.20 -2.16
N ASN A 245 -20.21 -16.09 -2.77
CA ASN A 245 -19.86 -16.65 -4.08
C ASN A 245 -20.04 -15.62 -5.20
N GLY A 246 -19.11 -15.59 -6.15
CA GLY A 246 -19.17 -14.75 -7.35
C GLY A 246 -18.21 -15.23 -8.44
N ASP A 247 -18.30 -14.64 -9.64
CA ASP A 247 -17.40 -14.99 -10.75
C ASP A 247 -16.00 -14.42 -10.51
N ALA A 248 -15.94 -13.27 -9.83
CA ALA A 248 -14.70 -12.64 -9.43
C ALA A 248 -14.81 -11.98 -8.06
N ILE A 249 -13.66 -11.91 -7.40
CA ILE A 249 -13.50 -11.20 -6.13
C ILE A 249 -12.48 -10.08 -6.34
N PHE A 250 -12.79 -8.90 -5.85
CA PHE A 250 -11.93 -7.73 -5.81
C PHE A 250 -11.51 -7.47 -4.36
N MET A 251 -10.23 -7.16 -4.17
CA MET A 251 -9.66 -6.77 -2.89
C MET A 251 -8.70 -5.61 -3.13
N LYS A 252 -8.97 -4.46 -2.51
CA LYS A 252 -8.10 -3.29 -2.58
C LYS A 252 -7.68 -2.88 -1.18
N CYS A 253 -6.38 -2.74 -0.94
CA CYS A 253 -5.86 -2.38 0.37
C CYS A 253 -6.35 -3.35 1.45
N ILE A 254 -6.28 -4.66 1.17
CA ILE A 254 -6.74 -5.70 2.10
C ILE A 254 -5.55 -6.54 2.55
N LEU A 255 -4.80 -7.15 1.63
CA LEU A 255 -3.78 -8.12 2.04
C LEU A 255 -2.67 -7.42 2.85
N HIS A 256 -2.38 -6.16 2.57
CA HIS A 256 -1.36 -5.40 3.30
C HIS A 256 -1.67 -5.14 4.79
N ASP A 257 -2.93 -5.22 5.21
CA ASP A 257 -3.33 -5.04 6.60
C ASP A 257 -3.01 -6.26 7.47
N TRP A 258 -2.78 -7.42 6.86
CA TRP A 258 -2.77 -8.70 7.54
C TRP A 258 -1.45 -9.46 7.39
N SER A 259 -1.16 -10.31 8.36
CA SER A 259 -0.02 -11.25 8.27
C SER A 259 -0.22 -12.26 7.14
N ASP A 260 0.85 -12.94 6.73
CA ASP A 260 0.77 -13.94 5.65
C ASP A 260 -0.18 -15.08 5.98
N GLU A 261 -0.23 -15.52 7.24
CA GLU A 261 -1.17 -16.56 7.70
C GLU A 261 -2.64 -16.15 7.51
N HIS A 262 -2.95 -14.90 7.85
CA HIS A 262 -4.28 -14.33 7.65
C HIS A 262 -4.60 -14.14 6.17
N CYS A 263 -3.64 -13.64 5.37
CA CYS A 263 -3.79 -13.53 3.93
C CYS A 263 -4.07 -14.88 3.28
N LEU A 264 -3.33 -15.93 3.65
CA LEU A 264 -3.57 -17.30 3.16
C LEU A 264 -4.97 -17.80 3.55
N LYS A 265 -5.45 -17.48 4.75
CA LYS A 265 -6.80 -17.85 5.19
C LYS A 265 -7.87 -17.18 4.32
N VAL A 266 -7.78 -15.87 4.12
CA VAL A 266 -8.72 -15.11 3.28
C VAL A 266 -8.66 -15.57 1.83
N LEU A 267 -7.46 -15.68 1.25
CA LEU A 267 -7.29 -16.11 -0.13
C LEU A 267 -7.81 -17.54 -0.38
N LYS A 268 -7.69 -18.46 0.60
CA LYS A 268 -8.30 -19.79 0.51
C LYS A 268 -9.83 -19.73 0.57
N ASN A 269 -10.40 -18.82 1.33
CA ASN A 269 -11.86 -18.60 1.32
C ASN A 269 -12.31 -18.00 -0.02
N CYS A 270 -11.57 -17.03 -0.56
CA CYS A 270 -11.82 -16.47 -1.88
C CYS A 270 -11.73 -17.54 -2.98
N HIS A 271 -10.72 -18.40 -2.94
CA HIS A 271 -10.56 -19.51 -3.89
C HIS A 271 -11.75 -20.48 -3.86
N LYS A 272 -12.34 -20.73 -2.69
CA LYS A 272 -13.55 -21.58 -2.57
C LYS A 272 -14.83 -20.89 -3.07
N ALA A 273 -14.84 -19.56 -3.08
CA ALA A 273 -16.02 -18.75 -3.40
C ALA A 273 -16.13 -18.38 -4.89
N ILE A 274 -15.15 -18.79 -5.71
CA ILE A 274 -15.14 -18.56 -7.15
C ILE A 274 -15.25 -19.90 -7.92
N PRO A 275 -15.78 -19.90 -9.16
CA PRO A 275 -15.73 -21.07 -10.03
C PRO A 275 -14.30 -21.37 -10.51
N GLU A 276 -14.09 -22.50 -11.18
CA GLU A 276 -12.77 -22.92 -11.69
C GLU A 276 -12.13 -21.90 -12.65
N ASP A 277 -12.93 -21.17 -13.43
CA ASP A 277 -12.52 -20.11 -14.34
C ASP A 277 -12.63 -18.70 -13.73
N GLY A 278 -12.98 -18.62 -12.44
CA GLY A 278 -13.07 -17.38 -11.69
C GLY A 278 -11.71 -16.78 -11.34
N LYS A 279 -11.72 -15.57 -10.77
CA LYS A 279 -10.47 -14.87 -10.43
C LYS A 279 -10.58 -13.99 -9.19
N VAL A 280 -9.44 -13.77 -8.55
CA VAL A 280 -9.25 -12.74 -7.53
C VAL A 280 -8.40 -11.62 -8.11
N ILE A 281 -8.87 -10.38 -7.95
CA ILE A 281 -8.27 -9.15 -8.43
C ILE A 281 -7.79 -8.39 -7.20
N VAL A 282 -6.47 -8.24 -7.07
CA VAL A 282 -5.84 -7.55 -5.93
C VAL A 282 -5.26 -6.22 -6.39
N VAL A 283 -5.56 -5.15 -5.65
CA VAL A 283 -4.97 -3.83 -5.80
C VAL A 283 -4.30 -3.47 -4.48
N ASP A 284 -3.01 -3.77 -4.37
CA ASP A 284 -2.17 -3.46 -3.20
C ASP A 284 -0.84 -2.86 -3.65
N THR A 285 -0.19 -2.16 -2.73
CA THR A 285 1.15 -1.62 -2.94
C THR A 285 2.17 -2.76 -2.93
N MET A 286 3.20 -2.63 -3.78
CA MET A 286 4.28 -3.59 -3.88
C MET A 286 5.59 -2.90 -3.55
N VAL A 287 6.37 -3.48 -2.66
CA VAL A 287 7.71 -2.99 -2.33
C VAL A 287 8.76 -3.67 -3.23
N PRO A 288 9.76 -2.93 -3.72
CA PRO A 288 10.90 -3.54 -4.37
C PRO A 288 11.71 -4.34 -3.35
N VAL A 289 12.40 -5.38 -3.83
CA VAL A 289 13.29 -6.21 -2.99
C VAL A 289 14.44 -5.36 -2.45
N PHE A 290 14.91 -4.41 -3.25
CA PHE A 290 16.01 -3.52 -2.89
C PHE A 290 15.51 -2.09 -2.69
N PRO A 291 16.09 -1.34 -1.73
CA PRO A 291 15.81 0.08 -1.62
C PRO A 291 16.34 0.82 -2.84
N GLU A 292 15.44 1.45 -3.58
CA GLU A 292 15.74 2.27 -4.75
C GLU A 292 15.41 3.74 -4.46
N ASN A 293 16.21 4.67 -4.99
CA ASN A 293 15.96 6.12 -4.88
C ASN A 293 14.98 6.61 -5.95
N LYS A 294 13.86 5.89 -6.14
CA LYS A 294 12.75 6.28 -7.01
C LYS A 294 11.57 6.72 -6.15
N THR A 295 10.80 7.70 -6.63
CA THR A 295 9.61 8.22 -5.92
C THR A 295 8.64 7.10 -5.53
N ALA A 296 8.31 6.22 -6.48
CA ALA A 296 7.42 5.07 -6.22
C ALA A 296 7.95 4.13 -5.13
N ALA A 297 9.25 3.86 -5.10
CA ALA A 297 9.87 3.02 -4.08
C ALA A 297 9.81 3.70 -2.70
N LYS A 298 10.08 5.01 -2.61
CA LYS A 298 9.95 5.78 -1.37
C LYS A 298 8.52 5.75 -0.83
N VAL A 299 7.52 5.97 -1.69
CA VAL A 299 6.10 5.89 -1.32
C VAL A 299 5.74 4.48 -0.81
N ALA A 300 6.21 3.43 -1.50
CA ALA A 300 5.98 2.06 -1.07
C ALA A 300 6.60 1.73 0.29
N PHE A 301 7.83 2.17 0.57
CA PHE A 301 8.46 1.97 1.89
C PHE A 301 7.81 2.81 3.00
N LYS A 302 7.33 4.02 2.69
CA LYS A 302 6.55 4.82 3.65
C LYS A 302 5.22 4.14 3.98
N ALA A 303 4.54 3.57 2.97
CA ALA A 303 3.32 2.77 3.18
C ALA A 303 3.60 1.53 4.03
N ASP A 304 4.71 0.83 3.79
CA ASP A 304 5.12 -0.30 4.62
C ASP A 304 5.37 0.09 6.08
N LEU A 305 6.07 1.20 6.33
CA LEU A 305 6.26 1.69 7.69
C LEU A 305 4.92 2.03 8.36
N LEU A 306 3.98 2.62 7.61
CA LEU A 306 2.64 2.90 8.12
C LEU A 306 1.93 1.63 8.55
N MET A 307 1.95 0.57 7.72
CA MET A 307 1.37 -0.74 8.05
C MET A 307 1.98 -1.32 9.33
N MET A 308 3.31 -1.21 9.50
CA MET A 308 4.00 -1.62 10.74
C MET A 308 3.46 -0.91 11.99
N THR A 309 3.08 0.36 11.85
CA THR A 309 2.66 1.19 12.99
C THR A 309 1.20 0.99 13.37
N GLN A 310 0.36 0.62 12.40
CA GLN A 310 -1.10 0.59 12.55
C GLN A 310 -1.68 -0.82 12.72
N ASN A 311 -1.14 -1.79 11.98
CA ASN A 311 -1.80 -3.08 11.77
C ASN A 311 -0.99 -4.25 12.34
N ILE A 312 -1.66 -5.15 13.06
CA ILE A 312 -1.03 -6.36 13.60
C ILE A 312 -0.64 -7.29 12.46
N GLY A 313 0.66 -7.40 12.20
CA GLY A 313 1.22 -8.23 11.14
C GLY A 313 1.10 -7.62 9.74
N GLY A 314 0.59 -6.39 9.63
CA GLY A 314 0.47 -5.67 8.37
C GLY A 314 1.83 -5.31 7.77
N LYS A 315 1.93 -5.46 6.46
CA LYS A 315 3.14 -5.19 5.66
C LYS A 315 2.81 -5.07 4.19
N GLU A 316 3.60 -4.24 3.50
CA GLU A 316 3.67 -4.31 2.05
C GLU A 316 4.51 -5.52 1.63
N ARG A 317 4.24 -6.02 0.43
CA ARG A 317 4.80 -7.29 -0.06
C ARG A 317 5.57 -7.11 -1.34
N THR A 318 6.56 -7.96 -1.54
CA THR A 318 7.28 -8.04 -2.82
C THR A 318 6.46 -8.84 -3.83
N LYS A 319 6.87 -8.76 -5.11
CA LYS A 319 6.32 -9.62 -6.17
C LYS A 319 6.37 -11.10 -5.81
N HIS A 320 7.46 -11.55 -5.19
CA HIS A 320 7.66 -12.95 -4.82
C HIS A 320 6.69 -13.37 -3.71
N ASP A 321 6.45 -12.51 -2.73
CA ASP A 321 5.50 -12.78 -1.66
C ASP A 321 4.07 -12.94 -2.20
N PHE A 322 3.64 -12.09 -3.14
CA PHE A 322 2.32 -12.23 -3.79
C PHE A 322 2.21 -13.53 -4.60
N ILE A 323 3.27 -13.93 -5.31
CA ILE A 323 3.31 -15.23 -6.00
C ILE A 323 3.16 -16.36 -4.99
N HIS A 324 3.90 -16.31 -3.89
CA HIS A 324 3.82 -17.31 -2.83
C HIS A 324 2.41 -17.41 -2.24
N LEU A 325 1.80 -16.28 -1.87
CA LEU A 325 0.44 -16.23 -1.34
C LEU A 325 -0.59 -16.82 -2.31
N ALA A 326 -0.49 -16.49 -3.59
CA ALA A 326 -1.40 -17.03 -4.61
C ALA A 326 -1.25 -18.56 -4.72
N THR A 327 -0.03 -19.06 -4.92
CA THR A 327 0.21 -20.51 -5.08
C THR A 327 -0.16 -21.29 -3.82
N ALA A 328 0.22 -20.82 -2.63
CA ALA A 328 -0.08 -21.49 -1.35
C ALA A 328 -1.57 -21.45 -0.97
N SER A 329 -2.35 -20.57 -1.62
CA SER A 329 -3.82 -20.50 -1.45
C SER A 329 -4.60 -21.33 -2.47
N GLY A 330 -3.91 -22.00 -3.40
CA GLY A 330 -4.52 -22.90 -4.40
C GLY A 330 -4.64 -22.34 -5.81
N PHE A 331 -4.28 -21.06 -6.03
CA PHE A 331 -4.36 -20.47 -7.37
C PHE A 331 -3.29 -21.05 -8.30
N SER A 332 -3.71 -21.40 -9.52
CA SER A 332 -2.84 -22.00 -10.54
C SER A 332 -1.90 -20.99 -11.21
N SER A 333 -2.24 -19.69 -11.20
CA SER A 333 -1.44 -18.63 -11.80
C SER A 333 -1.72 -17.26 -11.16
N ILE A 334 -0.79 -16.33 -11.37
CA ILE A 334 -0.92 -14.92 -11.01
C ILE A 334 -0.42 -14.06 -12.17
N LYS A 335 -1.14 -12.98 -12.49
CA LYS A 335 -0.76 -12.02 -13.53
C LYS A 335 -0.68 -10.62 -12.91
N PHE A 336 0.46 -9.97 -13.10
CA PHE A 336 0.65 -8.56 -12.77
C PHE A 336 0.28 -7.75 -14.03
N VAL A 337 -0.72 -6.88 -13.94
CA VAL A 337 -1.37 -6.29 -15.12
C VAL A 337 -1.11 -4.80 -15.27
N CYS A 338 -1.27 -4.04 -14.20
CA CYS A 338 -1.05 -2.60 -14.22
C CYS A 338 -0.32 -2.21 -12.94
N SER A 339 0.55 -1.20 -13.06
CA SER A 339 1.05 -0.47 -11.92
C SER A 339 0.27 0.83 -11.87
N VAL A 340 -0.37 1.08 -10.74
CA VAL A 340 -1.07 2.34 -10.50
C VAL A 340 -0.07 3.39 -9.97
N SER A 341 1.24 3.18 -10.18
CA SER A 341 2.30 4.06 -9.68
C SER A 341 3.69 3.83 -10.31
N GLY A 342 3.78 3.35 -11.57
CA GLY A 342 5.05 3.33 -12.33
C GLY A 342 5.32 2.11 -13.23
N TYR A 343 5.93 2.39 -14.37
CA TYR A 343 6.45 1.56 -15.47
C TYR A 343 6.69 0.06 -15.26
N TRP A 344 6.33 -0.73 -16.28
CA TRP A 344 6.95 -2.01 -16.60
C TRP A 344 7.81 -1.83 -17.86
N GLU A 345 9.07 -2.23 -17.80
CA GLU A 345 9.86 -2.57 -19.00
C GLU A 345 9.45 -3.96 -19.53
#